data_AF-U9U4V4-F1
#
_entry.id   AF-U9U4V4-F1
#
_cell.length_a   1.000
_cell.length_b   1.000
_cell.length_c   1.000
_cell.angle_alpha   90.00
_cell.angle_beta   90.00
_cell.angle_gamma   90.00
#
_symmetry.space_group_name_H-M   'P 1'
#
loop_
_entity.id
_entity.type
_entity.pdbx_description
1 polymer ?
#
loop_
_entity_poly.entity_id
_entity_poly.type
_entity_poly.pdbx_seq_one_letter_code
_entity_poly.pdbx_strand_id
1 'polypeptide(L)'
;MHKEVRNQFYKTLLVPVATIGCGKTTLSLALAKLFSFGHIQNDDISGGKKSSRFYRNIKREFKNRDVVIADRNNHMIELRKPLIEAVKKIFSNVRVVAVYWNHENRTPNEIIKITSERVMARGENHQNLTIENRGKMWKFLNDFERLDPYNNVDNQFDHIINLDIANDINTNLNIVINKLKPIIGIKNPSKEVIQKVLEEIKLYKPNVSVGSSISDSSIRKFKKRNAQYYGIDLSYNFQNFLTNFYKEHPNEDSGTFNVLVQNDRISASHHVTLIHSMDMRRKESLWKKYEKLCEGPTMQVKIFIDKIVFNSQIMALVVNKIDPPTIYSANKVAHVTVGTIHKSIKPVQSGKICESALFGIHEESDVRVINLEKELIVKGIVKAF
;
A
#
# COMPACT_ATOMS: atom_id res chain seq x y z
N MET A 1 47.60 -17.34 -25.80
CA MET A 1 46.29 -18.03 -25.87
C MET A 1 45.50 -17.68 -24.61
N HIS A 2 44.84 -16.53 -24.60
CA HIS A 2 44.03 -16.09 -23.45
C HIS A 2 42.73 -16.90 -23.46
N LYS A 3 42.56 -17.79 -22.48
CA LYS A 3 41.24 -18.39 -22.20
C LYS A 3 40.33 -17.25 -21.73
N GLU A 4 39.49 -16.75 -22.61
CA GLU A 4 38.29 -16.03 -22.21
C GLU A 4 37.49 -16.93 -21.27
N VAL A 5 37.42 -16.55 -19.99
CA VAL A 5 36.45 -17.10 -19.06
C VAL A 5 35.09 -16.62 -19.55
N ARG A 6 34.44 -17.40 -20.43
CA ARG A 6 33.06 -17.18 -20.83
C ARG A 6 32.22 -17.08 -19.56
N ASN A 7 31.61 -15.92 -19.35
CA ASN A 7 30.74 -15.60 -18.21
C ASN A 7 29.75 -16.76 -17.97
N GLN A 8 29.90 -17.49 -16.87
CA GLN A 8 29.12 -18.71 -16.59
C GLN A 8 27.63 -18.40 -16.32
N PHE A 9 27.31 -17.14 -16.00
CA PHE A 9 25.97 -16.67 -15.68
C PHE A 9 25.26 -16.06 -16.89
N TYR A 10 24.01 -16.49 -17.14
CA TYR A 10 23.18 -15.97 -18.23
C TYR A 10 22.03 -15.07 -17.75
N LYS A 11 21.70 -15.10 -16.46
CA LYS A 11 20.70 -14.18 -15.84
C LYS A 11 21.30 -13.49 -14.62
N THR A 12 20.82 -12.27 -14.32
CA THR A 12 21.18 -11.52 -13.11
C THR A 12 19.92 -11.03 -12.38
N LEU A 13 19.79 -11.38 -11.11
CA LEU A 13 18.77 -10.84 -10.20
C LEU A 13 19.37 -9.72 -9.35
N LEU A 14 18.80 -8.52 -9.44
CA LEU A 14 19.12 -7.41 -8.55
C LEU A 14 18.15 -7.43 -7.37
N VAL A 15 18.67 -7.53 -6.15
CA VAL A 15 17.89 -7.64 -4.92
C VAL A 15 18.18 -6.44 -4.02
N PRO A 16 17.30 -5.43 -3.97
CA PRO A 16 17.39 -4.37 -2.98
C PRO A 16 17.29 -4.95 -1.57
N VAL A 17 18.18 -4.53 -0.67
CA VAL A 17 18.14 -4.82 0.77
C VAL A 17 18.12 -3.47 1.48
N ALA A 18 16.93 -3.01 1.88
CA ALA A 18 16.73 -1.70 2.51
C ALA A 18 15.38 -1.62 3.26
N THR A 19 15.21 -0.55 4.04
CA THR A 19 13.93 -0.19 4.67
C THR A 19 13.07 0.73 3.79
N ILE A 20 11.86 1.06 4.24
CA ILE A 20 10.95 2.01 3.56
C ILE A 20 11.63 3.38 3.40
N GLY A 21 11.33 4.09 2.31
CA GLY A 21 11.84 5.45 2.09
C GLY A 21 13.31 5.55 1.67
N CYS A 22 14.07 4.44 1.63
CA CYS A 22 15.50 4.45 1.24
C CYS A 22 15.73 4.82 -0.24
N GLY A 23 14.69 4.76 -1.09
CA GLY A 23 14.78 5.14 -2.50
C GLY A 23 14.89 3.97 -3.50
N LYS A 24 14.75 2.72 -3.04
CA LYS A 24 14.80 1.49 -3.86
C LYS A 24 14.02 1.58 -5.16
N THR A 25 12.74 1.94 -5.11
CA THR A 25 11.87 1.95 -6.30
C THR A 25 12.30 2.99 -7.32
N THR A 26 12.74 4.17 -6.88
CA THR A 26 13.24 5.21 -7.78
C THR A 26 14.54 4.76 -8.45
N LEU A 27 15.44 4.14 -7.69
CA LEU A 27 16.68 3.59 -8.25
C LEU A 27 16.38 2.44 -9.22
N SER A 28 15.42 1.58 -8.88
CA SER A 28 15.00 0.44 -9.71
C SER A 28 14.36 0.90 -11.02
N LEU A 29 13.48 1.90 -10.98
CA LEU A 29 12.88 2.51 -12.17
C LEU A 29 13.94 3.16 -13.07
N ALA A 30 14.94 3.84 -12.48
CA ALA A 30 16.02 4.46 -13.24
C ALA A 30 16.86 3.40 -13.98
N LEU A 31 17.27 2.34 -13.28
CA LEU A 31 17.99 1.23 -13.91
C LEU A 31 17.16 0.53 -15.00
N ALA A 32 15.87 0.30 -14.73
CA ALA A 32 14.97 -0.32 -15.71
C ALA A 32 14.83 0.52 -16.98
N LYS A 33 14.71 1.85 -16.86
CA LYS A 33 14.65 2.76 -18.01
C LYS A 33 15.99 2.84 -18.76
N LEU A 34 17.10 2.96 -18.04
CA LEU A 34 18.42 3.14 -18.65
C LEU A 34 18.89 1.91 -19.43
N PHE A 35 18.63 0.73 -18.90
CA PHE A 35 19.20 -0.52 -19.41
C PHE A 35 18.17 -1.54 -19.86
N SER A 36 16.89 -1.17 -19.88
CA SER A 36 15.83 -2.11 -20.24
C SER A 36 15.87 -3.36 -19.36
N PHE A 37 16.09 -3.20 -18.04
CA PHE A 37 15.97 -4.30 -17.10
C PHE A 37 14.51 -4.60 -16.80
N GLY A 38 14.21 -5.87 -16.51
CA GLY A 38 12.93 -6.22 -15.91
C GLY A 38 12.82 -5.61 -14.51
N HIS A 39 11.64 -5.11 -14.14
CA HIS A 39 11.41 -4.52 -12.83
C HIS A 39 10.08 -5.02 -12.27
N ILE A 40 10.16 -5.80 -11.19
CA ILE A 40 8.98 -6.37 -10.53
C ILE A 40 8.88 -5.73 -9.15
N GLN A 41 7.81 -4.96 -8.94
CA GLN A 41 7.50 -4.35 -7.65
C GLN A 41 6.62 -5.27 -6.83
N ASN A 42 7.04 -5.58 -5.59
CA ASN A 42 6.24 -6.36 -4.67
C ASN A 42 4.95 -5.61 -4.29
N ASP A 43 4.99 -4.29 -4.20
CA ASP A 43 3.83 -3.50 -3.78
C ASP A 43 2.71 -3.47 -4.82
N ASP A 44 3.04 -3.72 -6.09
CA ASP A 44 2.07 -3.92 -7.18
C ASP A 44 1.41 -5.30 -7.16
N ILE A 45 1.69 -6.15 -6.19
CA ILE A 45 1.07 -7.48 -6.08
C ILE A 45 0.10 -7.48 -4.90
N SER A 46 -1.20 -7.56 -5.16
CA SER A 46 -2.26 -7.62 -4.14
C SER A 46 -2.89 -9.01 -4.03
N GLY A 47 -3.46 -9.36 -2.88
CA GLY A 47 -4.20 -10.61 -2.66
C GLY A 47 -3.36 -11.74 -2.02
N GLY A 48 -3.97 -12.93 -1.85
CA GLY A 48 -3.33 -14.08 -1.19
C GLY A 48 -2.07 -14.61 -1.91
N LYS A 49 -1.17 -15.26 -1.17
CA LYS A 49 0.10 -15.82 -1.70
C LYS A 49 0.97 -14.78 -2.42
N LYS A 50 1.04 -13.55 -1.90
CA LYS A 50 1.78 -12.42 -2.47
C LYS A 50 3.25 -12.76 -2.80
N SER A 51 3.97 -13.34 -1.84
CA SER A 51 5.38 -13.76 -2.04
C SER A 51 5.55 -14.77 -3.18
N SER A 52 4.68 -15.79 -3.25
CA SER A 52 4.73 -16.77 -4.35
C SER A 52 4.47 -16.14 -5.72
N ARG A 53 3.55 -15.18 -5.81
CA ARG A 53 3.28 -14.45 -7.05
C ARG A 53 4.41 -13.49 -7.41
N PHE A 54 5.07 -12.90 -6.43
CA PHE A 54 6.28 -12.10 -6.64
C PHE A 54 7.38 -12.93 -7.31
N TYR A 55 7.69 -14.12 -6.77
CA TYR A 55 8.67 -15.03 -7.36
C TYR A 55 8.26 -15.52 -8.76
N ARG A 56 6.97 -15.79 -8.96
CA ARG A 56 6.44 -16.17 -10.27
C ARG A 56 6.57 -15.05 -11.30
N ASN A 57 6.34 -13.81 -10.90
CA ASN A 57 6.49 -12.65 -11.79
C ASN A 57 7.95 -12.44 -12.17
N ILE A 58 8.89 -12.55 -11.22
CA ILE A 58 10.34 -12.52 -11.49
C ILE A 58 10.72 -13.62 -12.48
N LYS A 59 10.26 -14.87 -12.25
CA LYS A 59 10.48 -15.98 -13.17
C LYS A 59 9.98 -15.68 -14.58
N ARG A 60 8.78 -15.11 -14.70
CA ARG A 60 8.19 -14.78 -16.00
C ARG A 60 9.00 -13.69 -16.71
N GLU A 61 9.47 -12.69 -15.97
CA GLU A 61 10.25 -11.60 -16.53
C GLU A 61 11.60 -12.07 -17.08
N PHE A 62 12.25 -13.03 -16.40
CA PHE A 62 13.48 -13.65 -16.88
C PHE A 62 13.34 -14.42 -18.20
N LYS A 63 12.12 -14.69 -18.70
CA LYS A 63 11.93 -15.26 -20.05
C LYS A 63 12.34 -14.26 -21.14
N ASN A 64 12.15 -12.97 -20.89
CA ASN A 64 12.32 -11.91 -21.88
C ASN A 64 13.49 -10.97 -21.58
N ARG A 65 13.99 -10.99 -20.34
CA ARG A 65 15.07 -10.11 -19.85
C ARG A 65 16.19 -10.94 -19.23
N ASP A 66 17.42 -10.47 -19.37
CA ASP A 66 18.58 -11.10 -18.70
C ASP A 66 18.84 -10.55 -17.32
N VAL A 67 18.41 -9.31 -17.06
CA VAL A 67 18.52 -8.67 -15.75
C VAL A 67 17.13 -8.32 -15.24
N VAL A 68 16.81 -8.72 -14.01
CA VAL A 68 15.53 -8.42 -13.36
C VAL A 68 15.77 -7.86 -11.96
N ILE A 69 15.06 -6.81 -11.60
CA ILE A 69 15.09 -6.17 -10.29
C ILE A 69 13.88 -6.66 -9.47
N ALA A 70 14.16 -7.28 -8.33
CA ALA A 70 13.16 -7.73 -7.36
C ALA A 70 12.86 -6.62 -6.33
N ASP A 71 12.12 -5.59 -6.75
CA ASP A 71 11.85 -4.40 -5.93
C ASP A 71 10.89 -4.70 -4.77
N ARG A 72 11.50 -5.02 -3.63
CA ARG A 72 10.93 -5.22 -2.30
C ARG A 72 11.99 -4.76 -1.29
N ASN A 73 11.59 -4.52 -0.04
CA ASN A 73 12.53 -4.16 1.03
C ASN A 73 13.62 -5.23 1.26
N ASN A 74 13.24 -6.51 1.35
CA ASN A 74 14.12 -7.63 1.71
C ASN A 74 15.01 -7.37 2.96
N HIS A 75 14.52 -6.52 3.87
CA HIS A 75 15.17 -6.14 5.13
C HIS A 75 15.39 -7.29 6.11
N MET A 76 14.66 -8.40 5.99
CA MET A 76 14.78 -9.59 6.85
C MET A 76 15.38 -10.78 6.08
N ILE A 77 16.15 -11.64 6.74
CA ILE A 77 16.68 -12.91 6.21
C ILE A 77 15.52 -13.80 5.74
N GLU A 78 14.42 -13.84 6.48
CA GLU A 78 13.19 -14.58 6.13
C GLU A 78 12.59 -14.15 4.78
N LEU A 79 12.88 -12.94 4.33
CA LEU A 79 12.48 -12.45 3.02
C LEU A 79 13.52 -12.79 1.94
N ARG A 80 14.82 -12.74 2.28
CA ARG A 80 15.94 -13.00 1.36
C ARG A 80 16.01 -14.47 0.96
N LYS A 81 15.99 -15.39 1.93
CA LYS A 81 16.11 -16.84 1.71
C LYS A 81 15.15 -17.40 0.65
N PRO A 82 13.82 -17.30 0.81
CA PRO A 82 12.88 -17.87 -0.15
C PRO A 82 12.93 -17.18 -1.53
N LEU A 83 13.38 -15.93 -1.61
CA LEU A 83 13.57 -15.24 -2.89
C LEU A 83 14.76 -15.82 -3.66
N ILE A 84 15.91 -15.96 -3.00
CA ILE A 84 17.14 -16.51 -3.61
C ILE A 84 16.90 -17.96 -4.03
N GLU A 85 16.37 -18.78 -3.12
CA GLU A 85 16.08 -20.20 -3.38
C GLU A 85 15.10 -20.37 -4.55
N ALA A 86 14.04 -19.55 -4.62
CA ALA A 86 13.05 -19.63 -5.70
C ALA A 86 13.65 -19.35 -7.09
N VAL A 87 14.65 -18.47 -7.18
CA VAL A 87 15.29 -18.12 -8.45
C VAL A 87 16.38 -19.15 -8.80
N LYS A 88 17.25 -19.51 -7.85
CA LYS A 88 18.31 -20.52 -8.06
C LYS A 88 17.77 -21.92 -8.36
N LYS A 89 16.59 -22.29 -7.82
CA LYS A 89 15.92 -23.56 -8.15
C LYS A 89 15.55 -23.70 -9.63
N ILE A 90 15.36 -22.58 -10.32
CA ILE A 90 14.83 -22.55 -11.70
C ILE A 90 15.93 -22.24 -12.70
N PHE A 91 16.86 -21.36 -12.33
CA PHE A 91 17.95 -20.93 -13.17
C PHE A 91 19.26 -21.38 -12.51
N SER A 92 19.86 -22.44 -13.02
CA SER A 92 21.08 -23.03 -12.43
C SER A 92 22.28 -22.09 -12.48
N ASN A 93 22.34 -21.18 -13.47
CA ASN A 93 23.41 -20.18 -13.60
C ASN A 93 22.83 -18.76 -13.57
N VAL A 94 22.11 -18.43 -12.50
CA VAL A 94 21.69 -17.07 -12.17
C VAL A 94 22.65 -16.43 -11.18
N ARG A 95 23.08 -15.21 -11.49
CA ARG A 95 23.81 -14.35 -10.57
C ARG A 95 22.82 -13.57 -9.72
N VAL A 96 23.00 -13.53 -8.42
CA VAL A 96 22.20 -12.74 -7.48
C VAL A 96 23.07 -11.64 -6.90
N VAL A 97 22.70 -10.39 -7.15
CA VAL A 97 23.45 -9.21 -6.71
C VAL A 97 22.60 -8.44 -5.70
N ALA A 98 23.09 -8.31 -4.48
CA ALA A 98 22.48 -7.47 -3.46
C ALA A 98 22.79 -5.98 -3.76
N VAL A 99 21.75 -5.15 -3.72
CA VAL A 99 21.88 -3.69 -3.68
C VAL A 99 21.54 -3.25 -2.26
N TYR A 100 22.57 -3.11 -1.42
CA TYR A 100 22.44 -2.95 0.03
C TYR A 100 22.49 -1.46 0.40
N TRP A 101 21.40 -0.95 0.95
CA TRP A 101 21.44 0.36 1.63
C TRP A 101 21.98 0.12 3.02
N ASN A 102 23.15 0.67 3.30
CA ASN A 102 23.82 0.55 4.59
C ASN A 102 23.15 1.48 5.62
N HIS A 103 22.64 0.88 6.69
CA HIS A 103 22.03 1.55 7.85
C HIS A 103 22.99 1.67 9.05
N GLU A 104 24.17 1.08 8.97
CA GLU A 104 25.09 0.87 10.11
C GLU A 104 25.86 2.13 10.50
N ASN A 105 26.05 3.04 9.55
CA ASN A 105 26.80 4.27 9.77
C ASN A 105 25.95 5.41 10.38
N ARG A 106 24.70 5.13 10.79
CA ARG A 106 23.75 6.15 11.25
C ARG A 106 22.88 5.66 12.39
N THR A 107 22.43 6.58 13.21
CA THR A 107 21.45 6.32 14.26
C THR A 107 20.07 6.04 13.65
N PRO A 108 19.20 5.29 14.36
CA PRO A 108 17.83 5.06 13.91
C PRO A 108 17.04 6.35 13.64
N ASN A 109 17.26 7.39 14.45
CA ASN A 109 16.61 8.69 14.28
C ASN A 109 17.02 9.38 12.97
N GLU A 110 18.31 9.35 12.62
CA GLU A 110 18.81 9.93 11.37
C GLU A 110 18.23 9.18 10.16
N ILE A 111 18.19 7.84 10.23
CA ILE A 111 17.60 7.00 9.19
C ILE A 111 16.12 7.35 8.99
N ILE A 112 15.34 7.41 10.06
CA ILE A 112 13.92 7.76 10.00
C ILE A 112 13.73 9.18 9.46
N LYS A 113 14.56 10.14 9.87
CA LYS A 113 14.54 11.50 9.34
C LYS A 113 14.73 11.49 7.81
N ILE A 114 15.85 10.95 7.33
CA ILE A 114 16.18 10.89 5.89
C ILE A 114 15.08 10.19 5.08
N THR A 115 14.63 9.03 5.55
CA THR A 115 13.65 8.23 4.83
C THR A 115 12.27 8.87 4.83
N SER A 116 11.90 9.58 5.91
CA SER A 116 10.60 10.28 6.00
C SER A 116 10.56 11.52 5.11
N GLU A 117 11.62 12.32 5.09
CA GLU A 117 11.76 13.48 4.21
C GLU A 117 11.64 13.08 2.72
N ARG A 118 12.22 11.93 2.34
CA ARG A 118 12.11 11.40 0.97
C ARG A 118 10.72 10.93 0.60
N VAL A 119 9.98 10.35 1.54
CA VAL A 119 8.58 9.97 1.33
C VAL A 119 7.74 11.23 1.16
N MET A 120 7.96 12.26 1.98
CA MET A 120 7.28 13.56 1.86
C MET A 120 7.54 14.22 0.50
N ALA A 121 8.82 14.32 0.09
CA ALA A 121 9.20 15.02 -1.13
C ALA A 121 8.66 14.39 -2.42
N ARG A 122 8.22 13.12 -2.39
CA ARG A 122 7.65 12.42 -3.55
C ARG A 122 6.17 12.70 -3.78
N GLY A 123 5.52 13.46 -2.90
CA GLY A 123 4.10 13.78 -3.04
C GLY A 123 3.18 12.55 -2.96
N GLU A 124 3.61 11.48 -2.26
CA GLU A 124 2.64 10.53 -1.70
C GLU A 124 1.73 11.36 -0.80
N ASN A 125 0.47 11.56 -1.25
CA ASN A 125 -0.53 12.49 -0.74
C ASN A 125 -0.21 13.07 0.64
N HIS A 126 0.01 14.38 0.66
CA HIS A 126 0.02 15.21 1.87
C HIS A 126 -1.32 15.15 2.60
N GLN A 127 -1.55 14.06 3.33
CA GLN A 127 -2.49 14.03 4.44
C GLN A 127 -1.98 13.25 5.66
N ASN A 128 -1.00 12.35 5.58
CA ASN A 128 -0.62 11.57 6.76
C ASN A 128 0.88 11.28 6.84
N LEU A 129 1.65 12.22 7.41
CA LEU A 129 2.75 11.85 8.30
C LEU A 129 2.15 11.50 9.67
N THR A 130 1.22 10.55 9.67
CA THR A 130 0.66 10.02 10.89
C THR A 130 1.77 9.37 11.69
N ILE A 131 1.62 9.40 13.01
CA ILE A 131 2.37 8.55 13.95
C ILE A 131 2.41 7.10 13.44
N GLU A 132 1.36 6.65 12.73
CA GLU A 132 1.26 5.34 12.09
C GLU A 132 2.27 5.09 10.94
N ASN A 133 2.53 6.08 10.08
CA ASN A 133 3.53 5.94 9.01
C ASN A 133 4.95 5.95 9.55
N ARG A 134 5.22 6.78 10.58
CA ARG A 134 6.47 6.71 11.34
C ARG A 134 6.60 5.37 12.06
N GLY A 135 5.54 4.88 12.71
CA GLY A 135 5.52 3.58 13.38
C GLY A 135 5.81 2.42 12.43
N LYS A 136 5.28 2.45 11.21
CA LYS A 136 5.63 1.48 10.16
C LYS A 136 7.11 1.57 9.79
N MET A 137 7.64 2.76 9.55
CA MET A 137 9.06 2.94 9.22
C MET A 137 9.98 2.44 10.35
N TRP A 138 9.63 2.74 11.60
CA TRP A 138 10.29 2.22 12.79
C TRP A 138 10.24 0.71 12.86
N LYS A 139 9.09 0.09 12.59
CA LYS A 139 8.98 -1.36 12.52
C LYS A 139 9.93 -1.96 11.49
N PHE A 140 9.94 -1.45 10.25
CA PHE A 140 10.85 -1.94 9.21
C PHE A 140 12.33 -1.76 9.56
N LEU A 141 12.66 -0.73 10.35
CA LEU A 141 14.01 -0.49 10.83
C LEU A 141 14.40 -1.43 11.97
N ASN A 142 13.48 -1.70 12.91
CA ASN A 142 13.68 -2.66 13.99
C ASN A 142 13.80 -4.09 13.46
N ASP A 143 13.01 -4.42 12.43
CA ASP A 143 13.04 -5.71 11.74
C ASP A 143 14.21 -5.80 10.74
N PHE A 144 15.06 -4.77 10.59
CA PHE A 144 16.16 -4.78 9.62
C PHE A 144 17.31 -5.67 10.10
N GLU A 145 17.49 -6.79 9.41
CA GLU A 145 18.62 -7.69 9.58
C GLU A 145 19.72 -7.34 8.58
N ARG A 146 20.88 -6.92 9.12
CA ARG A 146 22.09 -6.59 8.34
C ARG A 146 22.45 -7.72 7.39
N LEU A 147 22.99 -7.35 6.22
CA LEU A 147 23.48 -8.34 5.28
C LEU A 147 24.80 -8.91 5.81
N ASP A 148 24.83 -10.21 6.05
CA ASP A 148 26.00 -10.91 6.59
C ASP A 148 26.47 -12.03 5.63
N PRO A 149 27.53 -11.80 4.83
CA PRO A 149 28.04 -12.77 3.85
C PRO A 149 28.50 -14.11 4.44
N TYR A 150 28.60 -14.23 5.77
CA TYR A 150 29.02 -15.46 6.44
C TYR A 150 27.85 -16.36 6.86
N ASN A 151 26.61 -15.85 6.84
CA ASN A 151 25.42 -16.65 7.15
C ASN A 151 24.99 -17.53 5.94
N ASN A 152 24.21 -18.58 6.20
CA ASN A 152 23.81 -19.58 5.19
C ASN A 152 22.79 -19.09 4.13
N VAL A 153 22.33 -17.84 4.23
CA VAL A 153 21.38 -17.22 3.30
C VAL A 153 22.08 -16.18 2.44
N ASP A 154 22.73 -15.21 3.07
CA ASP A 154 23.34 -14.06 2.42
C ASP A 154 24.68 -14.42 1.77
N ASN A 155 25.35 -15.52 2.19
CA ASN A 155 26.47 -16.10 1.45
C ASN A 155 26.09 -16.57 0.03
N GLN A 156 24.79 -16.63 -0.29
CA GLN A 156 24.29 -16.97 -1.62
C GLN A 156 24.23 -15.78 -2.57
N PHE A 157 24.48 -14.55 -2.11
CA PHE A 157 24.70 -13.40 -2.98
C PHE A 157 26.08 -13.49 -3.63
N ASP A 158 26.14 -13.40 -4.96
CA ASP A 158 27.40 -13.44 -5.70
C ASP A 158 28.15 -12.10 -5.63
N HIS A 159 27.41 -10.99 -5.49
CA HIS A 159 27.98 -9.66 -5.30
C HIS A 159 27.11 -8.79 -4.39
N ILE A 160 27.74 -7.86 -3.68
CA ILE A 160 27.09 -6.87 -2.84
C ILE A 160 27.52 -5.47 -3.30
N ILE A 161 26.55 -4.64 -3.65
CA ILE A 161 26.75 -3.23 -3.99
C ILE A 161 26.27 -2.41 -2.79
N ASN A 162 27.23 -1.83 -2.06
CA ASN A 162 26.96 -0.99 -0.89
C ASN A 162 26.57 0.42 -1.32
N LEU A 163 25.42 0.89 -0.83
CA LEU A 163 24.90 2.23 -0.98
C LEU A 163 24.78 2.89 0.38
N ASP A 164 24.93 4.21 0.41
CA ASP A 164 24.67 4.99 1.61
C ASP A 164 23.21 5.48 1.58
N ILE A 165 22.52 5.34 2.72
CA ILE A 165 21.14 5.79 2.85
C ILE A 165 20.96 7.30 2.72
N ALA A 166 21.93 8.14 3.10
CA ALA A 166 21.87 9.59 2.97
C ALA A 166 22.20 10.09 1.56
N ASN A 167 22.92 9.31 0.74
CA ASN A 167 23.22 9.70 -0.63
C ASN A 167 21.94 9.98 -1.42
N ASP A 168 21.97 11.03 -2.24
CA ASP A 168 20.91 11.33 -3.18
C ASP A 168 20.80 10.23 -4.26
N ILE A 169 19.70 10.28 -5.01
CA ILE A 169 19.40 9.26 -6.02
C ILE A 169 20.43 9.21 -7.15
N ASN A 170 20.98 10.36 -7.58
CA ASN A 170 21.95 10.40 -8.67
C ASN A 170 23.27 9.77 -8.22
N THR A 171 23.73 10.09 -7.01
CA THR A 171 24.94 9.48 -6.43
C THR A 171 24.80 7.96 -6.32
N ASN A 172 23.72 7.48 -5.71
CA ASN A 172 23.49 6.05 -5.56
C ASN A 172 23.32 5.32 -6.91
N LEU A 173 22.65 5.94 -7.88
CA LEU A 173 22.51 5.38 -9.23
C LEU A 173 23.86 5.22 -9.93
N ASN A 174 24.73 6.23 -9.86
CA ASN A 174 26.08 6.15 -10.44
C ASN A 174 26.93 5.06 -9.78
N ILE A 175 26.84 4.90 -8.45
CA ILE A 175 27.52 3.80 -7.74
C ILE A 175 27.06 2.45 -8.28
N VAL A 176 25.74 2.24 -8.41
CA VAL A 176 25.21 0.98 -8.93
C VAL A 176 25.64 0.73 -10.37
N ILE A 177 25.56 1.73 -11.25
CA ILE A 177 25.99 1.59 -12.66
C ILE A 177 27.47 1.20 -12.74
N ASN A 178 28.33 1.91 -12.02
CA ASN A 178 29.77 1.66 -12.03
C ASN A 178 30.14 0.27 -11.49
N LYS A 179 29.42 -0.21 -10.47
CA LYS A 179 29.62 -1.55 -9.91
C LYS A 179 29.02 -2.64 -10.78
N LEU A 180 27.89 -2.40 -11.46
CA LEU A 180 27.27 -3.35 -12.36
C LEU A 180 28.04 -3.52 -13.68
N LYS A 181 28.70 -2.47 -14.18
CA LYS A 181 29.48 -2.52 -15.42
C LYS A 181 30.42 -3.73 -15.51
N PRO A 182 31.36 -3.97 -14.57
CA PRO A 182 32.23 -5.14 -14.63
C PRO A 182 31.51 -6.46 -14.35
N ILE A 183 30.34 -6.43 -13.68
CA ILE A 183 29.58 -7.63 -13.34
C ILE A 183 28.82 -8.14 -14.57
N ILE A 184 28.01 -7.30 -15.21
CA ILE A 184 27.08 -7.69 -16.28
C ILE A 184 27.42 -7.14 -17.67
N GLY A 185 28.51 -6.37 -17.82
CA GLY A 185 28.98 -5.90 -19.13
C GLY A 185 28.13 -4.79 -19.76
N ILE A 186 27.41 -3.99 -18.95
CA ILE A 186 26.62 -2.85 -19.45
C ILE A 186 27.51 -1.70 -19.91
N LYS A 187 27.04 -0.96 -20.93
CA LYS A 187 27.68 0.29 -21.36
C LYS A 187 27.30 1.42 -20.41
N ASN A 188 28.23 2.34 -20.12
CA ASN A 188 27.91 3.50 -19.31
C ASN A 188 26.97 4.44 -20.09
N PRO A 189 25.79 4.79 -19.55
CA PRO A 189 24.97 5.84 -20.12
C PRO A 189 25.67 7.19 -19.93
N SER A 190 25.40 8.13 -20.82
CA SER A 190 25.94 9.49 -20.68
C SER A 190 25.28 10.21 -19.50
N LYS A 191 25.93 11.25 -18.99
CA LYS A 191 25.39 12.04 -17.86
C LYS A 191 24.05 12.67 -18.22
N GLU A 192 23.88 13.09 -19.48
CA GLU A 192 22.67 13.70 -20.00
C GLU A 192 21.50 12.70 -20.01
N VAL A 193 21.77 11.45 -20.41
CA VAL A 193 20.75 10.39 -20.40
C VAL A 193 20.34 10.04 -18.97
N ILE A 194 21.30 9.95 -18.04
CA ILE A 194 21.01 9.73 -16.61
C ILE A 194 20.13 10.85 -16.07
N GLN A 195 20.50 12.11 -16.32
CA GLN A 195 19.77 13.27 -15.83
C GLN A 195 18.34 13.30 -16.38
N LYS A 196 18.16 13.08 -17.69
CA LYS A 196 16.84 13.00 -18.32
C LYS A 196 15.96 11.92 -17.68
N VAL A 197 16.49 10.72 -17.46
CA VAL A 197 15.74 9.63 -16.81
C VAL A 197 15.34 10.00 -15.38
N LEU A 198 16.23 10.64 -14.62
CA LEU A 198 15.93 11.08 -13.26
C LEU A 198 14.85 12.16 -13.23
N GLU A 199 14.85 13.10 -14.18
CA GLU A 199 13.80 14.11 -14.33
C GLU A 199 12.45 13.48 -14.67
N GLU A 200 12.41 12.54 -15.60
CA GLU A 200 11.19 11.80 -15.93
C GLU A 200 10.64 11.02 -14.73
N ILE A 201 11.51 10.47 -13.88
CA ILE A 201 11.12 9.73 -12.68
C ILE A 201 10.66 10.68 -11.56
N LYS A 202 11.20 11.90 -11.46
CA LYS A 202 10.67 12.90 -10.51
C LYS A 202 9.21 13.28 -10.82
N LEU A 203 8.85 13.29 -12.10
CA LEU A 203 7.47 13.51 -12.56
C LEU A 203 6.58 12.26 -12.42
N TYR A 204 7.19 11.09 -12.19
CA TYR A 204 6.49 9.82 -12.04
C TYR A 204 5.87 9.70 -10.64
N LYS A 205 4.55 9.87 -10.54
CA LYS A 205 3.78 9.50 -9.35
C LYS A 205 3.51 7.98 -9.37
N PRO A 206 3.93 7.19 -8.38
CA PRO A 206 3.72 5.76 -8.38
C PRO A 206 2.22 5.41 -8.39
N ASN A 207 1.81 4.72 -9.45
CA ASN A 207 0.50 4.08 -9.52
C ASN A 207 0.53 2.79 -8.69
N VAL A 208 0.15 2.84 -7.42
CA VAL A 208 -0.15 1.65 -6.60
C VAL A 208 -1.34 0.87 -7.18
N SER A 209 -1.12 -0.03 -8.15
CA SER A 209 -2.10 -1.10 -8.45
C SER A 209 -1.58 -2.18 -9.39
N VAL A 210 -1.41 -3.37 -8.81
CA VAL A 210 -2.03 -4.65 -9.23
C VAL A 210 -2.10 -4.93 -10.73
N GLY A 211 -0.95 -5.40 -11.23
CA GLY A 211 -0.70 -6.36 -12.30
C GLY A 211 -1.81 -6.74 -13.31
N SER A 212 -1.48 -6.58 -14.60
CA SER A 212 -1.16 -7.75 -15.45
C SER A 212 -0.59 -7.36 -16.83
N SER A 213 0.55 -8.01 -17.11
CA SER A 213 1.21 -8.43 -18.36
C SER A 213 1.21 -7.58 -19.64
N ILE A 214 2.42 -7.57 -20.22
CA ILE A 214 2.90 -7.00 -21.47
C ILE A 214 2.39 -7.80 -22.68
N SER A 215 1.88 -7.09 -23.68
CA SER A 215 2.27 -7.26 -25.09
C SER A 215 2.19 -5.90 -25.76
N ASP A 216 3.30 -5.49 -26.37
CA ASP A 216 3.52 -4.21 -27.04
C ASP A 216 2.57 -4.00 -28.22
N SER A 217 1.89 -2.85 -28.23
CA SER A 217 1.92 -1.89 -29.35
C SER A 217 0.95 -0.75 -29.07
N SER A 218 1.46 0.48 -29.15
CA SER A 218 0.73 1.75 -29.26
C SER A 218 -0.06 2.25 -28.01
N ILE A 219 0.55 3.27 -27.36
CA ILE A 219 -0.05 4.57 -27.03
C ILE A 219 -1.57 4.58 -26.76
N ARG A 220 -1.92 4.90 -25.49
CA ARG A 220 -3.25 5.27 -24.94
C ARG A 220 -4.22 4.13 -24.58
N LYS A 221 -4.19 3.73 -23.30
CA LYS A 221 -5.39 3.56 -22.45
C LYS A 221 -4.97 3.36 -20.99
N PHE A 222 -5.44 4.25 -20.12
CA PHE A 222 -5.29 4.17 -18.67
C PHE A 222 -5.78 2.79 -18.14
N LYS A 223 -4.92 2.00 -17.49
CA LYS A 223 -5.32 0.73 -16.83
C LYS A 223 -5.87 1.03 -15.43
N LYS A 224 -7.07 0.51 -15.18
CA LYS A 224 -8.05 0.79 -14.13
C LYS A 224 -7.77 -0.09 -12.90
N ARG A 225 -7.75 0.46 -11.67
CA ARG A 225 -7.55 -0.30 -10.42
C ARG A 225 -8.83 -1.08 -10.09
N ASN A 226 -8.72 -2.37 -9.73
CA ASN A 226 -9.87 -3.14 -9.23
C ASN A 226 -10.18 -2.69 -7.80
N ALA A 227 -11.22 -1.87 -7.63
CA ALA A 227 -11.73 -1.45 -6.32
C ALA A 227 -12.10 -2.66 -5.47
N GLN A 228 -11.79 -2.65 -4.16
CA GLN A 228 -12.30 -3.65 -3.22
C GLN A 228 -13.75 -3.33 -2.84
N TYR A 229 -14.07 -2.05 -2.76
CA TYR A 229 -15.43 -1.54 -2.65
C TYR A 229 -15.48 -0.10 -3.18
N TYR A 230 -16.69 0.35 -3.52
CA TYR A 230 -16.98 1.76 -3.75
C TYR A 230 -17.67 2.33 -2.52
N GLY A 231 -17.34 3.55 -2.15
CA GLY A 231 -17.88 4.18 -0.96
C GLY A 231 -17.88 5.70 -1.04
N ILE A 232 -18.49 6.32 -0.04
CA ILE A 232 -18.43 7.76 0.20
C ILE A 232 -17.35 8.00 1.25
N ASP A 233 -16.28 8.69 0.86
CA ASP A 233 -15.26 9.17 1.78
C ASP A 233 -15.75 10.40 2.55
N LEU A 234 -15.54 10.41 3.87
CA LEU A 234 -16.04 11.46 4.74
C LEU A 234 -14.89 12.20 5.40
N SER A 235 -14.74 13.47 5.04
CA SER A 235 -13.82 14.40 5.69
C SER A 235 -14.52 15.06 6.89
N TYR A 236 -14.84 14.27 7.92
CA TYR A 236 -15.54 14.75 9.12
C TYR A 236 -15.01 14.07 10.39
N ASN A 237 -14.82 14.86 11.45
CA ASN A 237 -14.30 14.37 12.72
C ASN A 237 -15.44 13.85 13.61
N PHE A 238 -15.82 12.58 13.39
CA PHE A 238 -16.87 11.91 14.15
C PHE A 238 -16.53 11.75 15.64
N GLN A 239 -15.25 11.63 16.01
CA GLN A 239 -14.85 11.58 17.41
C GLN A 239 -15.18 12.89 18.12
N ASN A 240 -14.87 14.03 17.51
CA ASN A 240 -15.19 15.34 18.08
C ASN A 240 -16.71 15.57 18.17
N PHE A 241 -17.46 15.18 17.13
CA PHE A 241 -18.92 15.22 17.16
C PHE A 241 -19.50 14.40 18.31
N LEU A 242 -19.10 13.13 18.45
CA LEU A 242 -19.58 12.26 19.52
C LEU A 242 -19.15 12.75 20.90
N THR A 243 -17.94 13.30 21.03
CA THR A 243 -17.46 13.91 22.28
C THR A 243 -18.36 15.07 22.71
N ASN A 244 -18.77 15.94 21.77
CA ASN A 244 -19.67 17.05 22.07
C ASN A 244 -21.09 16.55 22.36
N PHE A 245 -21.58 15.58 21.58
CA PHE A 245 -22.88 14.96 21.80
C PHE A 245 -23.02 14.41 23.23
N TYR A 246 -22.09 13.58 23.69
CA TYR A 246 -22.17 13.01 25.06
C TYR A 246 -21.95 14.05 26.18
N LYS A 247 -21.35 15.21 25.88
CA LYS A 247 -21.29 16.33 26.84
C LYS A 247 -22.64 17.03 26.99
N GLU A 248 -23.36 17.21 25.89
CA GLU A 248 -24.69 17.82 25.87
C GLU A 248 -25.78 16.85 26.38
N HIS A 249 -25.55 15.54 26.23
CA HIS A 249 -26.47 14.47 26.62
C HIS A 249 -25.83 13.52 27.65
N PRO A 250 -25.57 13.97 28.90
CA PRO A 250 -24.84 13.18 29.91
C PRO A 250 -25.59 11.94 30.42
N ASN A 251 -26.90 11.86 30.17
CA ASN A 251 -27.73 10.71 30.55
C ASN A 251 -27.68 9.57 29.51
N GLU A 252 -27.12 9.81 28.32
CA GLU A 252 -26.95 8.79 27.29
C GLU A 252 -25.76 7.86 27.62
N ASP A 253 -25.89 6.57 27.27
CA ASP A 253 -24.81 5.61 27.52
C ASP A 253 -23.62 5.87 26.58
N SER A 254 -22.53 6.38 27.15
CA SER A 254 -21.25 6.63 26.48
C SER A 254 -20.22 5.52 26.66
N GLY A 255 -20.54 4.40 27.31
CA GLY A 255 -19.59 3.35 27.70
C GLY A 255 -18.74 2.83 26.55
N THR A 256 -19.38 2.38 25.46
CA THR A 256 -18.66 1.91 24.27
C THR A 256 -17.82 3.02 23.63
N PHE A 257 -18.33 4.25 23.57
CA PHE A 257 -17.58 5.39 23.04
C PHE A 257 -16.31 5.67 23.86
N ASN A 258 -16.43 5.67 25.18
CA ASN A 258 -15.30 5.90 26.09
C ASN A 258 -14.22 4.84 25.92
N VAL A 259 -14.61 3.56 25.81
CA VAL A 259 -13.67 2.45 25.53
C VAL A 259 -12.97 2.66 24.18
N LEU A 260 -13.69 3.11 23.16
CA LEU A 260 -13.10 3.39 21.84
C LEU A 260 -12.11 4.55 21.88
N VAL A 261 -12.40 5.62 22.62
CA VAL A 261 -11.51 6.77 22.79
C VAL A 261 -10.26 6.39 23.61
N GLN A 262 -10.44 5.73 24.75
CA GLN A 262 -9.33 5.35 25.65
C GLN A 262 -8.32 4.43 24.97
N ASN A 263 -8.79 3.55 24.08
CA ASN A 263 -7.94 2.58 23.39
C ASN A 263 -7.49 3.03 21.98
N ASP A 264 -7.75 4.28 21.59
CA ASP A 264 -7.43 4.82 20.26
C ASP A 264 -7.99 3.94 19.11
N ARG A 265 -9.29 3.60 19.21
CA ARG A 265 -9.99 2.64 18.32
C ARG A 265 -10.98 3.30 17.36
N ILE A 266 -11.08 4.62 17.38
CA ILE A 266 -11.88 5.39 16.41
C ILE A 266 -11.02 5.68 15.20
N SER A 267 -11.52 5.37 14.00
CA SER A 267 -10.72 5.58 12.79
C SER A 267 -10.52 7.07 12.49
N ALA A 268 -9.34 7.46 12.03
CA ALA A 268 -9.12 8.84 11.57
C ALA A 268 -9.84 9.15 10.25
N SER A 269 -10.25 8.12 9.50
CA SER A 269 -10.96 8.26 8.22
C SER A 269 -12.19 7.35 8.20
N HIS A 270 -13.33 7.94 7.83
CA HIS A 270 -14.61 7.28 7.84
C HIS A 270 -15.20 7.22 6.43
N HIS A 271 -15.99 6.20 6.17
CA HIS A 271 -16.67 6.06 4.90
C HIS A 271 -18.04 5.40 5.06
N VAL A 272 -18.93 5.65 4.10
CA VAL A 272 -20.13 4.84 3.88
C VAL A 272 -19.83 3.87 2.75
N THR A 273 -19.96 2.56 3.00
CA THR A 273 -19.81 1.56 1.93
C THR A 273 -21.03 1.61 1.01
N LEU A 274 -20.81 1.81 -0.29
CA LEU A 274 -21.87 1.77 -1.30
C LEU A 274 -22.01 0.39 -1.92
N ILE A 275 -20.92 -0.31 -2.23
CA ILE A 275 -20.95 -1.70 -2.68
C ILE A 275 -19.59 -2.35 -2.49
N HIS A 276 -19.55 -3.56 -1.92
CA HIS A 276 -18.32 -4.34 -1.77
C HIS A 276 -18.14 -5.34 -2.93
N SER A 277 -16.90 -5.66 -3.29
CA SER A 277 -16.56 -6.61 -4.38
C SER A 277 -17.16 -8.01 -4.18
N MET A 278 -17.45 -8.40 -2.94
CA MET A 278 -18.17 -9.64 -2.63
C MET A 278 -19.61 -9.65 -3.18
N ASP A 279 -20.24 -8.47 -3.29
CA ASP A 279 -21.59 -8.31 -3.82
C ASP A 279 -21.60 -8.04 -5.33
N MET A 280 -20.42 -7.86 -5.95
CA MET A 280 -20.28 -7.56 -7.38
C MET A 280 -21.04 -8.55 -8.27
N ARG A 281 -20.93 -9.86 -7.99
CA ARG A 281 -21.61 -10.89 -8.79
C ARG A 281 -23.13 -10.81 -8.72
N ARG A 282 -23.67 -10.34 -7.59
CA ARG A 282 -25.12 -10.23 -7.36
C ARG A 282 -25.69 -8.89 -7.83
N LYS A 283 -24.87 -7.84 -7.81
CA LYS A 283 -25.26 -6.45 -8.09
C LYS A 283 -24.34 -5.81 -9.14
N GLU A 284 -24.13 -6.50 -10.25
CA GLU A 284 -23.17 -6.12 -11.29
C GLU A 284 -23.47 -4.75 -11.90
N SER A 285 -24.75 -4.43 -12.12
CA SER A 285 -25.18 -3.14 -12.67
C SER A 285 -24.80 -1.97 -11.74
N LEU A 286 -24.97 -2.15 -10.43
CA LEU A 286 -24.60 -1.17 -9.41
C LEU A 286 -23.07 -1.02 -9.30
N TRP A 287 -22.33 -2.13 -9.39
CA TRP A 287 -20.87 -2.11 -9.45
C TRP A 287 -20.38 -1.28 -10.64
N LYS A 288 -20.86 -1.60 -11.85
CA LYS A 288 -20.50 -0.88 -13.09
C LYS A 288 -20.87 0.60 -13.03
N LYS A 289 -22.00 0.94 -12.39
CA LYS A 289 -22.40 2.34 -12.16
C LYS A 289 -21.35 3.10 -11.36
N TYR A 290 -20.90 2.57 -10.22
CA TYR A 290 -19.90 3.25 -9.40
C TYR A 290 -18.50 3.20 -9.99
N GLU A 291 -18.16 2.14 -10.71
CA GLU A 291 -16.94 2.06 -11.48
C GLU A 291 -16.84 3.22 -12.49
N LYS A 292 -17.89 3.40 -13.31
CA LYS A 292 -17.97 4.49 -14.29
C LYS A 292 -18.00 5.86 -13.62
N LEU A 293 -18.68 5.98 -12.49
CA LEU A 293 -18.76 7.24 -11.74
C LEU A 293 -17.39 7.67 -11.19
N CYS A 294 -16.59 6.73 -10.69
CA CYS A 294 -15.25 7.00 -10.15
C CYS A 294 -14.17 7.18 -11.22
N GLU A 295 -14.42 6.79 -12.47
CA GLU A 295 -13.58 7.17 -13.63
C GLU A 295 -13.81 8.62 -14.08
N GLY A 296 -14.98 9.17 -13.76
CA GLY A 296 -15.38 10.52 -14.12
C GLY A 296 -14.91 11.59 -13.12
N PRO A 297 -15.44 12.82 -13.24
CA PRO A 297 -15.18 13.87 -12.27
C PRO A 297 -15.61 13.46 -10.86
N THR A 298 -14.91 13.97 -9.84
CA THR A 298 -15.24 13.71 -8.44
C THR A 298 -16.70 14.05 -8.12
N MET A 299 -17.49 13.03 -7.76
CA MET A 299 -18.88 13.20 -7.36
C MET A 299 -18.95 13.58 -5.87
N GLN A 300 -19.37 14.81 -5.58
CA GLN A 300 -19.68 15.25 -4.22
C GLN A 300 -21.06 14.78 -3.81
N VAL A 301 -21.20 14.37 -2.55
CA VAL A 301 -22.44 13.89 -1.96
C VAL A 301 -22.61 14.46 -0.56
N LYS A 302 -23.85 14.52 -0.09
CA LYS A 302 -24.19 14.75 1.31
C LYS A 302 -24.83 13.50 1.88
N ILE A 303 -24.45 13.13 3.09
CA ILE A 303 -25.12 12.09 3.86
C ILE A 303 -25.81 12.72 5.05
N PHE A 304 -26.94 12.16 5.44
CA PHE A 304 -27.76 12.60 6.56
C PHE A 304 -27.78 11.46 7.57
N ILE A 305 -27.18 11.72 8.73
CA ILE A 305 -27.05 10.77 9.83
C ILE A 305 -28.05 11.16 10.90
N ASP A 306 -28.83 10.20 11.39
CA ASP A 306 -29.91 10.45 12.34
C ASP A 306 -29.87 9.54 13.58
N LYS A 307 -29.06 8.48 13.59
CA LYS A 307 -28.95 7.56 14.73
C LYS A 307 -27.51 7.14 15.03
N ILE A 308 -27.22 7.00 16.32
CA ILE A 308 -26.03 6.33 16.84
C ILE A 308 -26.47 4.92 17.25
N VAL A 309 -25.78 3.90 16.75
CA VAL A 309 -26.08 2.49 17.04
C VAL A 309 -24.83 1.83 17.59
N PHE A 310 -24.96 1.14 18.72
CA PHE A 310 -23.82 0.46 19.33
C PHE A 310 -24.25 -0.74 20.18
N ASN A 311 -23.28 -1.59 20.47
CA ASN A 311 -23.37 -2.61 21.51
C ASN A 311 -22.06 -2.57 22.32
N SER A 312 -21.83 -3.54 23.20
CA SER A 312 -20.56 -3.68 23.93
C SER A 312 -19.31 -3.83 23.05
N GLN A 313 -19.43 -4.04 21.73
CA GLN A 313 -18.31 -4.34 20.83
C GLN A 313 -18.06 -3.33 19.71
N ILE A 314 -19.11 -2.70 19.18
CA ILE A 314 -19.08 -1.92 17.94
C ILE A 314 -19.92 -0.66 18.11
N MET A 315 -19.48 0.43 17.49
CA MET A 315 -20.25 1.66 17.34
C MET A 315 -20.33 2.08 15.87
N ALA A 316 -21.51 2.47 15.42
CA ALA A 316 -21.80 2.92 14.07
C ALA A 316 -22.83 4.05 14.06
N LEU A 317 -22.89 4.79 12.96
CA LEU A 317 -23.86 5.84 12.70
C LEU A 317 -24.72 5.45 11.50
N VAL A 318 -26.04 5.51 11.64
CA VAL A 318 -26.97 5.19 10.56
C VAL A 318 -27.10 6.37 9.62
N VAL A 319 -27.02 6.10 8.32
CA VAL A 319 -27.24 7.08 7.26
C VAL A 319 -28.65 6.89 6.72
N ASN A 320 -29.54 7.82 7.05
CA ASN A 320 -30.93 7.81 6.62
C ASN A 320 -31.09 8.20 5.15
N LYS A 321 -30.29 9.18 4.70
CA LYS A 321 -30.40 9.73 3.34
C LYS A 321 -29.03 10.03 2.73
N ILE A 322 -28.94 9.86 1.41
CA ILE A 322 -27.80 10.27 0.59
C ILE A 322 -28.33 11.18 -0.52
N ASP A 323 -27.67 12.32 -0.72
CA ASP A 323 -27.99 13.33 -1.74
C ASP A 323 -26.77 13.53 -2.67
N PRO A 324 -26.92 13.38 -4.00
CA PRO A 324 -28.16 13.08 -4.73
C PRO A 324 -28.66 11.65 -4.52
N PRO A 325 -29.99 11.39 -4.62
CA PRO A 325 -30.60 10.07 -4.43
C PRO A 325 -30.17 9.05 -5.50
N THR A 326 -29.51 9.52 -6.56
CA THR A 326 -28.85 8.65 -7.54
C THR A 326 -27.67 7.90 -6.91
N ILE A 327 -27.16 8.28 -5.73
CA ILE A 327 -26.14 7.55 -4.99
C ILE A 327 -26.80 6.80 -3.83
N TYR A 328 -26.67 5.48 -3.81
CA TYR A 328 -27.29 4.61 -2.81
C TYR A 328 -26.43 3.37 -2.48
N SER A 329 -26.55 2.86 -1.26
CA SER A 329 -25.81 1.67 -0.83
C SER A 329 -26.50 0.38 -1.27
N ALA A 330 -25.70 -0.65 -1.53
CA ALA A 330 -26.10 -2.03 -1.67
C ALA A 330 -26.45 -2.67 -0.32
N ASN A 331 -25.94 -2.14 0.78
CA ASN A 331 -26.30 -2.59 2.12
C ASN A 331 -27.74 -2.19 2.40
N LYS A 332 -28.49 -3.02 3.15
CA LYS A 332 -29.87 -2.68 3.53
C LYS A 332 -29.92 -1.41 4.38
N VAL A 333 -28.93 -1.22 5.24
CA VAL A 333 -28.74 -0.02 6.05
C VAL A 333 -27.41 0.61 5.69
N ALA A 334 -27.45 1.81 5.10
CA ALA A 334 -26.26 2.62 4.92
C ALA A 334 -25.79 3.11 6.30
N HIS A 335 -24.49 3.01 6.56
CA HIS A 335 -23.93 3.35 7.86
C HIS A 335 -22.47 3.76 7.76
N VAL A 336 -22.00 4.45 8.79
CA VAL A 336 -20.59 4.76 9.05
C VAL A 336 -20.14 3.96 10.25
N THR A 337 -19.10 3.14 10.13
CA THR A 337 -18.53 2.44 11.30
C THR A 337 -17.59 3.39 12.03
N VAL A 338 -17.88 3.70 13.30
CA VAL A 338 -17.05 4.58 14.15
C VAL A 338 -15.82 3.83 14.67
N GLY A 339 -16.03 2.61 15.17
CA GLY A 339 -14.95 1.81 15.73
C GLY A 339 -15.38 0.44 16.23
N THR A 340 -14.38 -0.38 16.54
CA THR A 340 -14.54 -1.71 17.16
C THR A 340 -13.60 -1.79 18.37
N ILE A 341 -14.10 -2.27 19.51
CA ILE A 341 -13.33 -2.25 20.76
C ILE A 341 -12.04 -3.09 20.70
N HIS A 342 -12.00 -4.10 19.81
CA HIS A 342 -10.85 -5.00 19.66
C HIS A 342 -10.56 -5.36 18.20
N LYS A 343 -9.29 -5.61 17.85
CA LYS A 343 -8.83 -5.89 16.47
C LYS A 343 -9.38 -7.19 15.88
N SER A 344 -9.81 -8.13 16.72
CA SER A 344 -10.43 -9.39 16.26
C SER A 344 -11.85 -9.20 15.73
N ILE A 345 -12.52 -8.09 16.08
CA ILE A 345 -13.88 -7.78 15.66
C ILE A 345 -13.81 -7.13 14.28
N LYS A 346 -14.50 -7.71 13.30
CA LYS A 346 -14.45 -7.22 11.92
C LYS A 346 -15.45 -6.08 11.73
N PRO A 347 -15.05 -4.94 11.11
CA PRO A 347 -15.96 -3.83 10.84
C PRO A 347 -17.21 -4.20 10.07
N VAL A 348 -17.18 -5.23 9.21
CA VAL A 348 -18.37 -5.73 8.48
C VAL A 348 -19.54 -6.13 9.39
N GLN A 349 -19.28 -6.41 10.68
CA GLN A 349 -20.32 -6.71 11.66
C GLN A 349 -21.19 -5.49 11.99
N SER A 350 -20.73 -4.26 11.75
CA SER A 350 -21.54 -3.04 11.96
C SER A 350 -22.80 -3.02 11.08
N GLY A 351 -22.76 -3.64 9.90
CA GLY A 351 -23.96 -3.78 9.07
C GLY A 351 -25.06 -4.60 9.77
N LYS A 352 -24.67 -5.64 10.52
CA LYS A 352 -25.62 -6.48 11.26
C LYS A 352 -26.26 -5.71 12.41
N ILE A 353 -25.47 -5.01 13.23
CA ILE A 353 -26.03 -4.23 14.36
C ILE A 353 -26.99 -3.14 13.86
N CYS A 354 -26.68 -2.51 12.73
CA CYS A 354 -27.56 -1.52 12.11
C CYS A 354 -28.85 -2.15 11.55
N GLU A 355 -28.76 -3.33 10.94
CA GLU A 355 -29.95 -4.08 10.51
C GLU A 355 -30.81 -4.54 11.71
N SER A 356 -30.19 -4.99 12.80
CA SER A 356 -30.90 -5.31 14.06
C SER A 356 -31.60 -4.09 14.64
N ALA A 357 -30.89 -2.96 14.72
CA ALA A 357 -31.40 -1.72 15.27
C ALA A 357 -32.63 -1.18 14.51
N LEU A 358 -32.66 -1.31 13.19
CA LEU A 358 -33.75 -0.76 12.37
C LEU A 358 -34.88 -1.73 12.07
N PHE A 359 -34.58 -3.03 11.99
CA PHE A 359 -35.54 -4.01 11.49
C PHE A 359 -35.78 -5.20 12.44
N GLY A 360 -35.04 -5.30 13.55
CA GLY A 360 -35.15 -6.44 14.47
C GLY A 360 -34.71 -7.78 13.86
N ILE A 361 -33.91 -7.76 12.79
CA ILE A 361 -33.59 -8.95 11.97
C ILE A 361 -32.59 -9.90 12.65
N HIS A 362 -31.84 -9.45 13.66
CA HIS A 362 -30.96 -10.33 14.44
C HIS A 362 -31.23 -10.20 15.94
N GLU A 363 -31.30 -11.35 16.63
CA GLU A 363 -31.40 -11.48 18.08
C GLU A 363 -30.07 -11.11 18.78
N GLU A 364 -29.52 -9.93 18.48
CA GLU A 364 -28.44 -9.36 19.29
C GLU A 364 -29.07 -8.56 20.44
N SER A 365 -29.14 -9.20 21.61
CA SER A 365 -29.84 -8.70 22.81
C SER A 365 -29.26 -7.43 23.44
N ASP A 366 -28.19 -6.85 22.90
CA ASP A 366 -27.45 -5.71 23.46
C ASP A 366 -27.27 -4.54 22.45
N VAL A 367 -28.08 -4.49 21.39
CA VAL A 367 -28.04 -3.36 20.46
C VAL A 367 -28.80 -2.17 21.03
N ARG A 368 -28.10 -1.06 21.21
CA ARG A 368 -28.64 0.23 21.68
C ARG A 368 -28.69 1.23 20.53
N VAL A 369 -29.72 2.06 20.55
CA VAL A 369 -30.01 3.06 19.51
C VAL A 369 -30.30 4.40 20.18
N ILE A 370 -29.57 5.42 19.79
CA ILE A 370 -29.81 6.82 20.18
C ILE A 370 -30.24 7.58 18.92
N ASN A 371 -31.39 8.25 18.97
CA ASN A 371 -31.88 9.10 17.89
C ASN A 371 -31.32 10.51 18.07
N LEU A 372 -30.75 11.09 17.02
CA LEU A 372 -30.30 12.47 17.03
C LEU A 372 -31.50 13.41 16.88
N GLU A 373 -31.58 14.44 17.72
CA GLU A 373 -32.64 15.47 17.64
C GLU A 373 -32.60 16.23 16.32
N LYS A 374 -31.41 16.39 15.73
CA LYS A 374 -31.19 17.02 14.44
C LYS A 374 -30.30 16.12 13.59
N GLU A 375 -30.65 15.95 12.31
CA GLU A 375 -29.83 15.20 11.37
C GLU A 375 -28.45 15.84 11.24
N LEU A 376 -27.40 15.03 11.43
CA LEU A 376 -26.03 15.42 11.14
C LEU A 376 -25.79 15.30 9.63
N ILE A 377 -25.56 16.44 8.99
CA ILE A 377 -25.27 16.52 7.56
C ILE A 377 -23.76 16.52 7.33
N VAL A 378 -23.25 15.51 6.64
CA VAL A 378 -21.83 15.37 6.33
C VAL A 378 -21.60 15.36 4.82
N LYS A 379 -20.63 16.16 4.35
CA LYS A 379 -20.20 16.15 2.95
C LYS A 379 -19.17 15.05 2.74
N GLY A 380 -19.26 14.37 1.60
CA GLY A 380 -18.30 13.35 1.19
C GLY A 380 -18.10 13.33 -0.31
N ILE A 381 -17.20 12.45 -0.75
CA ILE A 381 -16.92 12.19 -2.16
C ILE A 381 -17.02 10.71 -2.48
N VAL A 382 -17.62 10.36 -3.61
CA VAL A 382 -17.65 8.96 -4.05
C VAL A 382 -16.28 8.57 -4.59
N LYS A 383 -15.67 7.53 -4.02
CA LYS A 383 -14.37 7.01 -4.46
C LYS A 383 -14.31 5.48 -4.45
N ALA A 384 -13.37 4.96 -5.23
CA ALA A 384 -12.93 3.58 -5.15
C ALA A 384 -11.96 3.42 -3.97
N PHE A 385 -12.10 2.34 -3.20
CA PHE A 385 -11.23 1.97 -2.09
C PHE A 385 -10.49 0.67 -2.37
#